data_AF-A0A0D2CUM4-F1
#
_entry.id   AF-A0A0D2CUM4-F1
#
_cell.length_a   1.000
_cell.length_b   1.000
_cell.length_c   1.000
_cell.angle_alpha   90.00
_cell.angle_beta   90.00
_cell.angle_gamma   90.00
#
_symmetry.space_group_name_H-M   'P 1'
#
loop_
_entity.id
_entity.type
_entity.pdbx_description
1 polymer ?
#
loop_
_entity_poly.entity_id
_entity_poly.type
_entity_poly.pdbx_seq_one_letter_code
_entity_poly.pdbx_strand_id
1 'polypeptide(L)'
;MKHIRLRALNHGPVKGDFVQALASIKAKVLVMPSRTDLYFPPEDSVEEVKHLRHGELRVIETIWGHVAGGGGGSKQDTEFIKSCIRELLASKVEDPGTMRP
;
A
#
# COMPACT_ATOMS: atom_id res chain seq x y z
N MET A 1 20.94 -9.75 8.21
CA MET A 1 19.77 -9.43 9.05
C MET A 1 19.94 -8.03 9.64
N LYS A 2 19.39 -7.00 9.00
CA LYS A 2 19.35 -5.64 9.56
C LYS A 2 17.96 -5.43 10.13
N HIS A 3 17.85 -5.33 11.45
CA HIS A 3 16.62 -4.94 12.12
C HIS A 3 16.31 -3.47 11.77
N ILE A 4 15.46 -3.25 10.78
CA ILE A 4 14.78 -1.97 10.61
C ILE A 4 13.81 -1.86 11.79
N ARG A 5 14.23 -1.16 12.85
CA ARG A 5 13.29 -0.66 13.86
C ARG A 5 12.52 0.49 13.20
N LEU A 6 11.32 0.21 12.71
CA LEU A 6 10.34 1.24 12.38
C LEU A 6 10.08 2.07 13.65
N ARG A 7 10.66 3.28 13.71
CA ARG A 7 10.27 4.29 14.69
C ARG A 7 8.89 4.78 14.28
N ALA A 8 7.86 4.27 14.96
CA ALA A 8 6.53 4.83 14.84
C ALA A 8 6.56 6.32 15.23
N LEU A 9 6.07 7.19 14.34
CA LEU A 9 5.91 8.62 14.61
C LEU A 9 4.85 8.80 15.70
N ASN A 10 5.17 9.58 16.73
CA ASN A 10 4.39 9.70 17.97
C ASN A 10 3.29 10.78 17.89
N HIS A 11 2.75 11.04 16.70
CA HIS A 11 1.82 12.15 16.44
C HIS A 11 0.46 11.61 15.96
N GLY A 12 -0.60 11.83 16.75
CA GLY A 12 -1.95 11.37 16.47
C GLY A 12 -2.59 10.59 17.63
N PRO A 13 -3.85 10.16 17.50
CA PRO A 13 -4.57 9.45 18.57
C PRO A 13 -3.98 8.06 18.88
N VAL A 14 -3.14 7.53 17.99
CA VAL A 14 -2.51 6.22 18.12
C VAL A 14 -1.03 6.41 18.48
N LYS A 15 -0.70 6.34 19.78
CA LYS A 15 0.63 6.66 20.33
C LYS A 15 1.71 5.64 19.95
N GLY A 16 2.22 5.72 18.72
CA GLY A 16 3.35 4.91 18.27
C GLY A 16 3.03 3.43 18.05
N ASP A 17 1.74 3.05 18.04
CA ASP A 17 1.31 1.70 17.67
C ASP A 17 1.03 1.66 16.17
N PHE A 18 1.99 1.10 15.43
CA PHE A 18 1.96 0.98 13.98
C PHE A 18 0.73 0.21 13.47
N VAL A 19 0.40 -0.91 14.13
CA VAL A 19 -0.71 -1.77 13.72
C VAL A 19 -2.03 -1.06 13.93
N GLN A 20 -2.22 -0.43 15.09
CA GLN A 20 -3.44 0.36 15.34
C GLN A 20 -3.54 1.56 14.40
N ALA A 21 -2.41 2.18 14.02
CA ALA A 21 -2.41 3.30 13.08
C ALA A 21 -2.92 2.85 11.70
N LEU A 22 -2.39 1.76 11.15
CA LEU A 22 -2.83 1.19 9.87
C LEU A 22 -4.30 0.72 9.94
N ALA A 23 -4.69 0.02 11.02
CA ALA A 23 -6.05 -0.47 11.20
C ALA A 23 -7.10 0.66 11.33
N SER A 24 -6.67 1.87 11.72
CA SER A 24 -7.55 3.05 11.83
C SER A 24 -7.92 3.66 10.48
N ILE A 25 -7.19 3.32 9.40
CA ILE A 25 -7.43 3.84 8.05
C ILE A 25 -8.72 3.21 7.49
N LYS A 26 -9.71 4.07 7.24
CA LYS A 26 -11.02 3.68 6.67
C LYS A 26 -11.09 3.76 5.14
N ALA A 27 -10.17 4.50 4.52
CA ALA A 27 -10.11 4.62 3.07
C ALA A 27 -9.65 3.30 2.42
N LYS A 28 -9.98 3.11 1.14
CA LYS A 28 -9.32 2.07 0.34
C LYS A 28 -7.87 2.45 0.14
N VAL A 29 -7.00 1.45 0.28
CA VAL A 29 -5.57 1.63 0.09
C VAL A 29 -5.09 0.60 -0.92
N LEU A 30 -4.44 1.08 -1.98
CA LEU A 30 -3.76 0.24 -2.94
C LEU A 30 -2.26 0.51 -2.81
N VAL A 31 -1.51 -0.52 -2.42
CA VAL A 31 -0.05 -0.46 -2.29
C VAL A 31 0.57 -1.17 -3.48
N MET A 32 1.44 -0.48 -4.23
CA MET A 32 2.03 -0.98 -5.47
C MET A 32 3.56 -0.91 -5.45
N PRO A 33 4.25 -1.80 -4.70
CA PRO A 33 5.69 -1.84 -4.70
C PRO A 33 6.21 -2.43 -6.02
N SER A 34 7.44 -2.08 -6.39
CA SER A 34 8.15 -2.75 -7.48
C SER A 34 8.83 -4.01 -6.97
N ARG A 35 8.76 -5.10 -7.75
CA ARG A 35 9.39 -6.40 -7.42
C ARG A 35 10.87 -6.27 -7.08
N THR A 36 11.56 -5.34 -7.72
CA THR A 36 13.01 -5.14 -7.62
C THR A 36 13.40 -3.88 -6.84
N ASP A 37 12.47 -3.28 -6.10
CA ASP A 37 12.76 -2.12 -5.26
C ASP A 37 13.66 -2.52 -4.07
N LEU A 38 14.83 -1.88 -3.94
CA LEU A 38 15.78 -2.10 -2.85
C LEU A 38 15.56 -1.16 -1.66
N TYR A 39 14.81 -0.08 -1.85
CA TYR A 39 14.49 0.92 -0.83
C TYR A 39 13.20 0.53 -0.09
N PHE A 40 12.20 0.05 -0.85
CA PHE A 40 10.90 -0.36 -0.33
C PHE A 40 10.52 -1.75 -0.89
N PRO A 41 11.12 -2.83 -0.37
CA PRO A 41 10.87 -4.18 -0.87
C PRO A 41 9.40 -4.60 -0.72
N PRO A 42 8.85 -5.42 -1.63
CA PRO A 42 7.46 -5.88 -1.54
C PRO A 42 7.10 -6.59 -0.24
N GLU A 43 8.06 -7.24 0.41
CA GLU A 43 7.87 -7.98 1.67
C GLU A 43 7.43 -7.06 2.81
N ASP A 44 7.95 -5.83 2.86
CA ASP A 44 7.55 -4.84 3.85
C ASP A 44 6.09 -4.42 3.60
N SER A 45 5.73 -4.18 2.33
CA SER A 45 4.35 -3.85 1.94
C SER A 45 3.35 -4.98 2.19
N VAL A 46 3.78 -6.25 2.06
CA VAL A 46 2.95 -7.41 2.44
C VAL A 46 2.57 -7.31 3.92
N GLU A 47 3.50 -6.91 4.79
CA GLU A 47 3.23 -6.82 6.22
C GLU A 47 2.33 -5.63 6.57
N GLU A 48 2.52 -4.50 5.91
CA GLU A 48 1.65 -3.32 6.06
C GLU A 48 0.20 -3.63 5.67
N VAL A 49 0.00 -4.26 4.51
CA VAL A 49 -1.34 -4.51 3.96
C VAL A 49 -2.16 -5.45 4.84
N LYS A 50 -1.54 -6.35 5.61
CA LYS A 50 -2.25 -7.22 6.58
C LYS A 50 -3.00 -6.44 7.66
N HIS A 51 -2.52 -5.23 7.99
CA HIS A 51 -3.11 -4.42 9.04
C HIS A 51 -4.11 -3.39 8.50
N LEU A 52 -4.18 -3.19 7.18
CA LEU A 52 -5.13 -2.30 6.53
C LEU A 52 -6.49 -2.97 6.37
N ARG A 53 -7.57 -2.32 6.84
CA ARG A 53 -8.94 -2.85 6.74
C ARG A 53 -9.39 -3.05 5.29
N HIS A 54 -9.02 -2.12 4.41
CA HIS A 54 -9.36 -2.11 2.99
C HIS A 54 -8.10 -1.96 2.13
N GLY A 55 -7.06 -2.72 2.50
CA GLY A 55 -5.77 -2.73 1.80
C GLY A 55 -5.70 -3.79 0.71
N GLU A 56 -5.14 -3.42 -0.44
CA GLU A 56 -4.79 -4.33 -1.52
C GLU A 56 -3.32 -4.13 -1.91
N LEU A 57 -2.62 -5.24 -2.19
CA LEU A 57 -1.25 -5.22 -2.68
C LEU A 57 -1.21 -5.64 -4.15
N ARG A 58 -0.58 -4.84 -5.01
CA ARG A 58 -0.32 -5.21 -6.41
C ARG A 58 1.12 -4.92 -6.78
N VAL A 59 1.94 -5.95 -6.85
CA VAL A 59 3.37 -5.79 -7.16
C VAL A 59 3.55 -5.48 -8.65
N ILE A 60 4.34 -4.46 -8.94
CA ILE A 60 4.77 -4.13 -10.30
C ILE A 60 5.92 -5.09 -10.65
N GLU A 61 5.65 -6.02 -11.57
CA GLU A 61 6.65 -7.00 -12.03
C GLU A 61 7.62 -6.35 -13.03
N THR A 62 8.62 -5.66 -12.48
CA THR A 62 9.55 -4.83 -13.26
C THR A 62 10.98 -4.92 -12.72
N ILE A 63 11.95 -4.70 -13.60
CA ILE A 63 13.40 -4.65 -13.28
C ILE A 63 13.87 -3.25 -12.91
N TRP A 64 13.02 -2.23 -13.10
CA TRP A 64 13.40 -0.83 -12.90
C TRP A 64 13.44 -0.40 -11.43
N GLY A 65 13.13 -1.32 -10.51
CA GLY A 65 13.16 -1.05 -9.07
C GLY A 65 12.30 0.14 -8.69
N HIS A 66 12.83 0.99 -7.82
CA HIS A 66 12.13 2.11 -7.21
C HIS A 66 11.50 3.10 -8.20
N VAL A 67 12.21 3.40 -9.29
CA VAL A 67 11.77 4.45 -10.23
C VAL A 67 10.54 4.04 -11.04
N ALA A 68 10.19 2.74 -11.08
CA ALA A 68 9.01 2.25 -11.80
C ALA A 68 7.71 2.87 -11.27
N GLY A 69 7.58 2.98 -9.94
CA GLY A 69 6.38 3.57 -9.31
C GLY A 69 6.21 5.07 -9.61
N GLY A 70 7.31 5.77 -9.90
CA GLY A 70 7.32 7.19 -10.28
C GLY A 70 7.19 7.45 -11.78
N GLY A 71 6.97 6.42 -12.61
CA GLY A 71 6.88 6.56 -14.07
C GLY A 71 8.22 6.50 -14.81
N GLY A 72 9.32 6.19 -14.11
CA GLY A 72 10.64 5.94 -14.72
C GLY A 72 10.82 4.52 -15.26
N GLY A 73 9.79 3.68 -15.17
CA GLY A 73 9.78 2.32 -15.70
C GLY A 73 9.40 2.24 -17.18
N SER A 74 8.99 1.05 -17.61
CA SER A 74 8.53 0.82 -18.98
C SER A 74 7.15 1.44 -19.25
N LYS A 75 6.75 1.49 -20.53
CA LYS A 75 5.37 1.86 -20.89
C LYS A 75 4.36 0.87 -20.32
N GLN A 76 4.71 -0.42 -20.27
CA GLN A 76 3.88 -1.46 -19.70
C GLN A 76 3.66 -1.24 -18.19
N ASP A 77 4.73 -0.89 -17.45
CA ASP A 77 4.66 -0.60 -16.02
C ASP A 77 3.69 0.57 -15.77
N THR A 78 3.80 1.62 -16.59
CA THR A 78 2.93 2.79 -16.51
C THR A 78 1.46 2.45 -16.78
N GLU A 79 1.19 1.63 -17.80
CA GLU A 79 -0.18 1.22 -18.10
C GLU A 79 -0.77 0.28 -17.03
N PHE A 80 0.05 -0.58 -16.44
CA PHE A 80 -0.34 -1.39 -15.28
C PHE A 80 -0.72 -0.52 -14.07
N ILE A 81 0.11 0.48 -13.72
CA ILE A 81 -0.20 1.42 -12.63
C ILE A 81 -1.51 2.16 -12.92
N LYS A 82 -1.69 2.66 -14.15
CA LYS A 82 -2.92 3.36 -14.54
C LYS A 82 -4.15 2.46 -14.47
N SER A 83 -4.07 1.20 -14.90
CA SER A 83 -5.22 0.29 -14.82
C SER A 83 -5.62 0.03 -13.38
N CYS A 84 -4.65 -0.22 -12.50
CA CYS A 84 -4.91 -0.43 -11.08
C CYS A 84 -5.55 0.80 -10.41
N ILE A 85 -5.07 2.01 -10.74
CA ILE A 85 -5.67 3.25 -10.23
C ILE A 85 -7.12 3.41 -10.73
N ARG A 86 -7.39 3.15 -12.03
CA ARG A 86 -8.76 3.23 -12.55
C ARG A 86 -9.71 2.26 -11.84
N GLU A 87 -9.26 1.03 -11.61
CA GLU A 87 -10.04 0.02 -10.86
C GLU A 87 -10.30 0.45 -9.42
N LEU A 88 -9.29 0.98 -8.74
CA LEU A 88 -9.43 1.51 -7.38
C LEU A 88 -10.45 2.66 -7.32
N LEU A 89 -10.42 3.57 -8.30
CA LEU A 89 -11.35 4.71 -8.34
C LEU A 89 -12.78 4.28 -8.70
N ALA A 90 -12.94 3.21 -9.48
CA ALA A 90 -14.25 2.67 -9.85
C ALA A 90 -14.89 1.80 -8.75
N SER A 91 -14.10 1.21 -7.85
CA SER A 91 -14.62 0.31 -6.81
C SER A 91 -15.39 1.05 -5.70
N LYS A 92 -16.30 0.36 -5.01
CA LYS A 92 -17.02 0.90 -3.84
C LYS A 92 -16.41 0.37 -2.55
N VAL A 93 -16.47 1.16 -1.48
CA VAL A 93 -16.18 0.67 -0.12
C VAL A 93 -17.47 0.11 0.44
N GLU A 94 -17.51 -1.19 0.68
CA GLU A 94 -18.58 -1.79 1.47
C GLU A 94 -18.15 -1.74 2.94
N ASP A 95 -18.70 -0.78 3.69
CA ASP A 95 -18.49 -0.69 5.14
C ASP A 95 -19.57 -1.52 5.86
N PRO A 96 -19.20 -2.65 6.51
CA PRO A 96 -20.15 -3.46 7.28
C PRO A 96 -20.77 -2.69 8.47
N GLY A 97 -20.26 -1.50 8.83
CA GLY A 97 -20.88 -0.59 9.79
C GLY A 97 -22.12 0.17 9.28
N THR A 98 -22.46 0.03 7.99
CA THR A 98 -23.62 0.70 7.37
C THR A 98 -24.79 -0.26 7.19
N MET A 99 -25.12 -1.05 8.21
CA MET A 99 -26.46 -1.64 8.32
C MET A 99 -27.40 -0.49 8.67
N ARG A 100 -28.02 0.11 7.65
CA ARG A 100 -29.13 1.06 7.87
C ARG A 100 -30.25 0.30 8.62
N PRO A 101 -30.93 0.95 9.58
CA PRO A 101 -32.10 0.36 10.22
C PRO A 101 -33.19 0.00 9.20
#